data_AF-A0AA40WFI4-F1
#
_entry.id   AF-A0AA40WFI4-F1
#
_cell.length_a   1.000
_cell.length_b   1.000
_cell.length_c   1.000
_cell.angle_alpha   90.00
_cell.angle_beta   90.00
_cell.angle_gamma   90.00
#
_symmetry.space_group_name_H-M   'P 1'
#
loop_
_entity.id
_entity.type
_entity.pdbx_description
1 polymer ?
#
loop_
_entity_poly.entity_id
_entity_poly.type
_entity_poly.pdbx_seq_one_letter_code
_entity_poly.pdbx_strand_id
1 'polypeptide(L)'
;RYKVGIIDEFQDTDSVQYEIFSKLFLEPNNETEQKILYLIGDPKQSIYGFRGADIGTYLRAKKELKSHKAQEISLNVNYRSVPELICAYNELFGGKTGEQSFFPIVERSFESTPIEYSEVSAPEKNPKILLSDKHRQGPIQIVRFIGKDTWKTNDAKNAWGRFIGEEILKL
;
A
#
# COMPACT_ATOMS: atom_id res chain seq x y z
N ARG A 1 9.05 27.80 7.72
CA ARG A 1 10.28 27.44 6.95
C ARG A 1 9.99 26.47 5.81
N TYR A 2 9.22 25.39 6.01
CA TYR A 2 8.84 24.49 4.92
C TYR A 2 7.46 24.83 4.38
N LYS A 3 7.36 24.99 3.05
CA LYS A 3 6.12 25.27 2.33
C LYS A 3 5.49 24.00 1.74
N VAL A 4 6.30 22.96 1.58
CA VAL A 4 5.91 21.69 0.96
C VAL A 4 6.37 20.55 1.85
N GLY A 5 5.46 19.62 2.14
CA GLY A 5 5.73 18.33 2.77
C GLY A 5 5.45 17.21 1.78
N ILE A 6 6.28 16.17 1.78
CA ILE A 6 6.10 14.97 0.97
C ILE A 6 6.28 13.78 1.90
N ILE A 7 5.28 12.91 1.97
CA ILE A 7 5.34 11.64 2.69
C ILE A 7 5.27 10.53 1.65
N ASP A 8 6.34 9.74 1.57
CA ASP A 8 6.40 8.52 0.77
C ASP A 8 6.03 7.31 1.64
N GLU A 9 5.63 6.21 1.00
CA GLU A 9 5.15 4.99 1.69
C GLU A 9 4.05 5.27 2.74
N PHE A 10 3.11 6.15 2.39
CA PHE A 10 2.09 6.65 3.33
C PHE A 10 1.18 5.54 3.89
N GLN A 11 1.04 4.41 3.21
CA GLN A 11 0.31 3.25 3.72
C GLN A 11 0.93 2.60 4.97
N ASP A 12 2.19 2.90 5.28
CA ASP A 12 2.90 2.43 6.47
C ASP A 12 3.01 3.51 7.57
N THR A 13 2.39 4.68 7.36
CA THR A 13 2.38 5.78 8.32
C THR A 13 1.35 5.54 9.43
N ASP A 14 1.77 5.70 10.69
CA ASP A 14 0.86 5.60 11.83
C ASP A 14 0.07 6.91 12.09
N SER A 15 -0.97 6.82 12.92
CA SER A 15 -1.87 7.95 13.18
C SER A 15 -1.19 9.15 13.85
N VAL A 16 -0.17 8.91 14.69
CA VAL A 16 0.58 9.97 15.38
C VAL A 16 1.47 10.71 14.39
N GLN A 17 2.15 9.98 13.52
CA GLN A 17 2.94 10.56 12.44
C GLN A 17 2.07 11.41 11.53
N TYR A 18 0.92 10.90 11.09
CA TYR A 18 -0.01 11.66 10.27
C TYR A 18 -0.48 12.95 10.96
N GLU A 19 -0.83 12.89 12.25
CA GLU A 19 -1.28 14.07 13.02
C GLU A 19 -0.24 15.19 13.04
N ILE A 20 1.06 14.84 13.16
CA ILE A 20 2.15 15.83 13.11
C ILE A 20 2.13 16.56 11.76
N PHE A 21 2.01 15.85 10.64
CA PHE A 21 1.98 16.46 9.32
C PHE A 21 0.70 17.27 9.06
N SER A 22 -0.46 16.78 9.52
CA SER A 22 -1.72 17.52 9.41
C SER A 22 -1.64 18.87 10.14
N LYS A 23 -1.11 18.89 11.37
CA LYS A 23 -0.90 20.14 12.13
C LYS A 23 0.07 21.11 11.44
N LEU A 24 1.11 20.59 10.80
CA LEU A 24 2.13 21.42 10.17
C LEU A 24 1.69 22.00 8.82
N PHE A 25 0.87 21.27 8.06
CA PHE A 25 0.59 21.58 6.65
C PHE A 25 -0.89 21.79 6.30
N LEU A 26 -1.83 21.25 7.07
CA LEU A 26 -3.28 21.33 6.78
C LEU A 26 -4.00 22.33 7.69
N GLU A 27 -3.58 22.47 8.95
CA GLU A 27 -4.21 23.41 9.88
C GLU A 27 -3.93 24.88 9.51
N PRO A 28 -4.96 25.76 9.60
CA PRO A 28 -4.76 27.20 9.47
C PRO A 28 -3.77 27.70 10.52
N ASN A 29 -2.74 28.40 10.09
CA ASN A 29 -1.82 29.10 10.97
C ASN A 29 -1.86 30.60 10.69
N ASN A 30 -1.30 31.40 11.59
CA ASN A 30 -1.27 32.87 11.46
C ASN A 30 -0.36 33.35 10.30
N GLU A 31 0.20 32.44 9.50
CA GLU A 31 1.00 32.76 8.33
C GLU A 31 0.05 32.89 7.12
N THR A 32 0.19 33.97 6.35
CA THR A 32 -0.56 34.20 5.09
C THR A 32 -0.15 33.28 3.94
N GLU A 33 0.84 32.40 4.16
CA GLU A 33 1.40 31.54 3.13
C GLU A 33 0.72 30.16 3.10
N GLN A 34 0.21 29.79 1.93
CA GLN A 34 -0.38 28.48 1.69
C GLN A 34 0.71 27.39 1.71
N LYS A 35 0.48 26.33 2.50
CA LYS A 35 1.33 25.13 2.57
C LYS A 35 0.72 24.00 1.73
N ILE A 36 1.58 23.09 1.26
CA ILE A 36 1.20 21.96 0.41
C ILE A 36 1.70 20.66 1.05
N LEU A 37 0.85 19.64 1.07
CA LEU A 37 1.20 18.29 1.54
C LEU A 37 0.91 17.28 0.43
N TYR A 38 1.93 16.51 0.04
CA TYR A 38 1.82 15.37 -0.85
C TYR A 38 1.92 14.09 -0.04
N LEU A 39 0.92 13.21 -0.20
CA LEU A 39 0.93 11.86 0.36
C LEU A 39 1.04 10.88 -0.80
N ILE A 40 2.09 10.08 -0.81
CA ILE A 40 2.40 9.10 -1.84
C ILE A 40 2.38 7.74 -1.17
N GLY A 41 1.64 6.80 -1.75
CA GLY A 41 1.55 5.45 -1.22
C GLY A 41 0.61 4.58 -2.02
N ASP A 42 0.66 3.29 -1.72
CA ASP A 42 -0.22 2.28 -2.29
C ASP A 42 -0.90 1.50 -1.16
N PRO A 43 -2.23 1.65 -0.94
CA PRO A 43 -2.93 0.90 0.10
C PRO A 43 -2.81 -0.61 -0.08
N LYS A 44 -2.60 -1.10 -1.31
CA LYS A 44 -2.41 -2.53 -1.62
C LYS A 44 -1.10 -3.09 -1.08
N GLN A 45 -0.13 -2.23 -0.76
CA GLN A 45 1.20 -2.61 -0.26
C GLN A 45 1.33 -2.49 1.26
N SER A 46 0.22 -2.21 1.98
CA SER A 46 0.21 -2.18 3.45
C SER A 46 0.34 -3.61 4.02
N ILE A 47 1.57 -4.12 4.06
CA ILE A 47 1.91 -5.48 4.52
C ILE A 47 2.40 -5.50 5.98
N TYR A 48 2.60 -4.33 6.59
CA TYR A 48 3.10 -4.16 7.96
C TYR A 48 1.99 -3.94 9.01
N GLY A 49 0.77 -4.45 8.77
CA GLY A 49 -0.33 -4.36 9.74
C GLY A 49 -0.08 -5.03 11.10
N PHE A 50 1.05 -5.74 11.27
CA PHE A 50 1.55 -6.26 12.55
C PHE A 50 2.42 -5.27 13.34
N ARG A 51 2.86 -4.15 12.71
CA ARG A 51 3.67 -3.08 13.33
C ARG A 51 2.87 -1.84 13.71
N GLY A 52 1.55 -1.87 13.57
CA GLY A 52 0.69 -0.72 13.85
C GLY A 52 0.49 0.24 12.68
N ALA A 53 1.03 -0.08 11.49
CA ALA A 53 0.55 0.53 10.25
C ALA A 53 -0.95 0.22 10.13
N ASP A 54 -1.74 1.27 10.07
CA ASP A 54 -3.20 1.23 10.11
C ASP A 54 -3.70 1.77 8.78
N ILE A 55 -4.25 0.89 7.93
CA ILE A 55 -4.88 1.34 6.69
C ILE A 55 -6.01 2.34 6.98
N GLY A 56 -6.61 2.29 8.18
CA GLY A 56 -7.53 3.30 8.69
C GLY A 56 -6.93 4.70 8.76
N THR A 57 -5.63 4.85 9.05
CA THR A 57 -4.94 6.15 8.99
C THR A 57 -4.87 6.66 7.55
N TYR A 58 -4.50 5.79 6.60
CA TYR A 58 -4.51 6.12 5.18
C TYR A 58 -5.91 6.56 4.69
N LEU A 59 -6.95 5.79 5.01
CA LEU A 59 -8.33 6.07 4.61
C LEU A 59 -8.87 7.36 5.24
N ARG A 60 -8.56 7.60 6.51
CA ARG A 60 -8.91 8.85 7.22
C ARG A 60 -8.27 10.05 6.56
N ALA A 61 -6.96 9.97 6.32
CA ALA A 61 -6.20 11.05 5.68
C ALA A 61 -6.72 11.34 4.27
N LYS A 62 -7.02 10.30 3.48
CA LYS A 62 -7.65 10.44 2.17
C LYS A 62 -8.98 11.20 2.25
N LYS A 63 -9.82 10.91 3.25
CA LYS A 63 -11.11 11.60 3.46
C LYS A 63 -10.92 13.06 3.88
N GLU A 64 -9.98 13.33 4.78
CA GLU A 64 -9.64 14.68 5.25
C GLU A 64 -9.02 15.54 4.13
N LEU A 65 -8.14 14.97 3.33
CA LEU A 65 -7.57 15.67 2.17
C LEU A 65 -8.66 16.03 1.15
N LYS A 66 -9.66 15.17 0.93
CA LYS A 66 -10.81 15.50 0.08
C LYS A 66 -11.62 16.69 0.61
N SER A 67 -11.80 16.83 1.94
CA SER A 67 -12.45 18.02 2.50
C SER A 67 -11.61 19.29 2.32
N HIS A 68 -10.28 19.16 2.20
CA HIS A 68 -9.35 20.23 1.84
C HIS A 68 -9.21 20.45 0.32
N LYS A 69 -10.09 19.84 -0.50
CA LYS A 69 -10.07 19.92 -1.97
C LYS A 69 -8.77 19.40 -2.60
N ALA A 70 -8.08 18.48 -1.93
CA ALA A 70 -6.91 17.83 -2.50
C ALA A 70 -7.29 16.99 -3.73
N GLN A 71 -6.36 16.92 -4.69
CA GLN A 71 -6.50 16.10 -5.87
C GLN A 71 -5.95 14.69 -5.60
N GLU A 72 -6.73 13.67 -5.98
CA GLU A 72 -6.29 12.28 -6.02
C GLU A 72 -5.71 11.96 -7.41
N ILE A 73 -4.49 11.44 -7.47
CA ILE A 73 -3.81 11.09 -8.72
C ILE A 73 -3.43 9.61 -8.66
N SER A 74 -3.99 8.81 -9.57
CA SER A 74 -3.65 7.39 -9.72
C SER A 74 -2.56 7.22 -10.77
N LEU A 75 -1.49 6.51 -10.41
CA LEU A 75 -0.40 6.15 -11.32
C LEU A 75 -0.54 4.67 -11.69
N ASN A 76 -1.06 4.39 -12.88
CA ASN A 76 -1.39 3.03 -13.33
C ASN A 76 -0.39 2.45 -14.33
N VAL A 77 0.74 3.12 -14.60
CA VAL A 77 1.78 2.61 -15.51
C VAL A 77 2.94 2.04 -14.70
N ASN A 78 3.21 0.75 -14.86
CA ASN A 78 4.31 0.04 -14.21
C ASN A 78 5.55 0.04 -15.12
N TYR A 79 6.58 0.79 -14.72
CA TYR A 79 7.87 0.86 -15.43
C TYR A 79 8.91 -0.13 -14.91
N ARG A 80 8.58 -0.95 -13.90
CA ARG A 80 9.52 -1.82 -13.19
C ARG A 80 9.53 -3.24 -13.75
N SER A 81 8.38 -3.73 -14.17
CA SER A 81 8.14 -5.12 -14.52
C SER A 81 7.93 -5.31 -16.03
N VAL A 82 8.23 -6.51 -16.52
CA VAL A 82 7.90 -6.90 -17.90
C VAL A 82 6.38 -7.07 -18.07
N PRO A 83 5.83 -6.85 -19.28
CA PRO A 83 4.39 -6.95 -19.53
C PRO A 83 3.76 -8.28 -19.09
N GLU A 84 4.48 -9.39 -19.23
CA GLU A 84 4.02 -10.73 -18.85
C GLU A 84 3.77 -10.84 -17.33
N LEU A 85 4.66 -10.24 -16.53
CA LEU A 85 4.53 -10.23 -15.08
C LEU A 85 3.38 -9.31 -14.64
N ILE A 86 3.20 -8.17 -15.33
CA ILE A 86 2.06 -7.27 -15.09
C ILE A 86 0.74 -7.98 -15.39
N CYS A 87 0.66 -8.71 -16.51
CA CYS A 87 -0.52 -9.50 -16.87
C CYS A 87 -0.86 -10.53 -15.78
N ALA A 88 0.14 -11.29 -15.30
CA ALA A 88 -0.05 -12.26 -14.24
C ALA A 88 -0.55 -11.63 -12.93
N TYR A 89 -0.04 -10.45 -12.54
CA TYR A 89 -0.53 -9.75 -11.35
C TYR A 89 -1.97 -9.24 -11.53
N ASN A 90 -2.31 -8.70 -12.70
CA ASN A 90 -3.68 -8.27 -12.99
C ASN A 90 -4.65 -9.46 -12.95
N GLU A 91 -4.27 -10.63 -13.45
CA GLU A 91 -5.09 -11.84 -13.37
C GLU A 91 -5.24 -12.34 -11.93
N LEU A 92 -4.15 -12.36 -11.16
CA LEU A 92 -4.16 -12.84 -9.77
C LEU A 92 -4.97 -11.93 -8.83
N PHE A 93 -4.87 -10.61 -9.02
CA PHE A 93 -5.43 -9.62 -8.10
C PHE A 93 -6.69 -8.93 -8.61
N GLY A 94 -6.96 -8.95 -9.91
CA GLY A 94 -8.12 -8.31 -10.54
C GLY A 94 -9.44 -9.06 -10.41
N GLY A 95 -9.48 -10.12 -9.59
CA GLY A 95 -10.71 -10.88 -9.28
C GLY A 95 -11.88 -9.98 -8.85
N LYS A 96 -13.12 -10.45 -9.11
CA LYS A 96 -14.35 -9.68 -8.86
C LYS A 96 -14.49 -9.28 -7.38
N THR A 97 -15.03 -8.09 -7.16
CA THR A 97 -15.30 -7.50 -5.83
C THR A 97 -16.14 -8.42 -4.94
N GLY A 98 -15.92 -8.35 -3.62
CA GLY A 98 -16.64 -9.14 -2.61
C GLY A 98 -15.74 -10.09 -1.82
N GLU A 99 -16.33 -11.11 -1.18
CA GLU A 99 -15.64 -12.11 -0.34
C GLU A 99 -14.55 -12.93 -1.07
N GLN A 100 -14.55 -12.90 -2.41
CA GLN A 100 -13.60 -13.61 -3.28
C GLN A 100 -12.47 -12.70 -3.81
N SER A 101 -12.44 -11.41 -3.45
CA SER A 101 -11.34 -10.53 -3.78
C SER A 101 -10.05 -11.00 -3.10
N PHE A 102 -8.89 -10.81 -3.74
CA PHE A 102 -7.58 -11.02 -3.12
C PHE A 102 -7.34 -10.04 -1.95
N PHE A 103 -8.02 -8.89 -1.97
CA PHE A 103 -7.97 -7.86 -0.92
C PHE A 103 -9.29 -7.75 -0.14
N PRO A 104 -9.76 -8.79 0.59
CA PRO A 104 -10.93 -8.68 1.44
C PRO A 104 -10.53 -8.09 2.80
N ILE A 105 -9.64 -7.10 2.82
CA ILE A 105 -9.15 -6.50 4.07
C ILE A 105 -10.27 -5.65 4.65
N VAL A 106 -11.00 -6.24 5.59
CA VAL A 106 -11.94 -5.54 6.47
C VAL A 106 -11.22 -5.28 7.78
N GLU A 107 -10.67 -4.07 7.94
CA GLU A 107 -10.21 -3.66 9.26
C GLU A 107 -11.40 -3.29 10.14
N ARG A 108 -11.44 -3.83 11.36
CA ARG A 108 -12.53 -3.61 12.33
C ARG A 108 -12.72 -2.13 12.71
N SER A 109 -11.74 -1.29 12.42
CA SER A 109 -11.66 0.10 12.87
C SER A 109 -12.29 1.10 11.90
N PHE A 110 -12.56 0.71 10.64
CA PHE A 110 -13.07 1.59 9.60
C PHE A 110 -14.23 0.92 8.86
N GLU A 111 -15.24 1.71 8.47
CA GLU A 111 -16.34 1.27 7.62
C GLU A 111 -15.78 0.42 6.47
N SER A 112 -16.29 -0.80 6.38
CA SER A 112 -15.83 -1.95 5.58
C SER A 112 -15.68 -1.65 4.09
N THR A 113 -14.74 -0.79 3.73
CA THR A 113 -14.44 -0.42 2.36
C THR A 113 -13.28 -1.30 1.92
N PRO A 114 -13.52 -2.30 1.05
CA PRO A 114 -12.45 -3.14 0.54
C PRO A 114 -11.44 -2.27 -0.20
N ILE A 115 -10.16 -2.60 -0.08
CA ILE A 115 -9.15 -2.04 -0.97
C ILE A 115 -9.38 -2.66 -2.34
N GLU A 116 -9.70 -1.83 -3.34
CA GLU A 116 -9.89 -2.29 -4.70
C GLU A 116 -8.54 -2.44 -5.42
N TYR A 117 -8.38 -3.52 -6.18
CA TYR A 117 -7.29 -3.65 -7.12
C TYR A 117 -7.59 -2.81 -8.36
N SER A 118 -6.69 -1.88 -8.68
CA SER A 118 -6.71 -1.18 -9.97
C SER A 118 -5.66 -1.82 -10.86
N GLU A 119 -6.09 -2.27 -12.04
CA GLU A 119 -5.18 -2.82 -13.04
C GLU A 119 -4.12 -1.79 -13.46
N VAL A 120 -2.90 -2.29 -13.67
CA VAL A 120 -1.78 -1.49 -14.16
C VAL A 120 -1.36 -1.95 -15.54
N SER A 121 -0.83 -1.03 -16.35
CA SER A 121 -0.35 -1.29 -17.69
C SER A 121 1.18 -1.19 -17.77
N ALA A 122 1.78 -1.84 -18.76
CA ALA A 122 3.16 -1.61 -19.15
C ALA A 122 3.27 -0.31 -19.98
N PRO A 123 4.44 0.36 -20.00
CA PRO A 123 4.65 1.51 -20.88
C PRO A 123 4.56 1.12 -22.35
N GLU A 124 4.11 2.05 -23.21
CA GLU A 124 3.98 1.83 -24.67
C GLU A 124 5.31 1.47 -25.35
N LYS A 125 6.44 1.90 -24.79
CA LYS A 125 7.78 1.56 -25.29
C LYS A 125 8.30 0.35 -24.53
N ASN A 126 8.86 -0.62 -25.26
CA ASN A 126 9.50 -1.80 -24.68
C ASN A 126 10.46 -1.38 -23.56
N PRO A 127 10.20 -1.76 -22.30
CA PRO A 127 11.09 -1.42 -21.20
C PRO A 127 12.43 -2.10 -21.46
N LYS A 128 13.53 -1.36 -21.26
CA LYS A 128 14.85 -2.01 -21.20
C LYS A 128 14.82 -2.93 -19.99
N ILE A 129 15.13 -4.21 -20.17
CA ILE A 129 15.37 -5.12 -19.06
C ILE A 129 16.68 -4.66 -18.41
N LEU A 130 16.58 -3.92 -17.31
CA LEU A 130 17.72 -3.30 -16.65
C LEU A 130 18.42 -4.28 -15.71
N LEU A 131 17.71 -5.26 -15.16
CA LEU A 131 18.23 -6.26 -14.24
C LEU A 131 17.49 -7.59 -14.43
N SER A 132 18.23 -8.65 -14.78
CA SER A 132 17.79 -10.03 -14.53
C SER A 132 18.33 -10.41 -13.17
N ASP A 133 17.43 -10.75 -12.27
CA ASP A 133 17.75 -11.54 -11.10
C ASP A 133 18.59 -12.77 -11.53
N LYS A 134 19.77 -12.99 -10.94
CA LYS A 134 20.63 -14.16 -11.20
C LYS A 134 20.21 -15.37 -10.35
N HIS A 135 19.30 -15.19 -9.40
CA HIS A 135 18.67 -16.24 -8.64
C HIS A 135 17.74 -17.05 -9.55
N ARG A 136 17.72 -18.36 -9.33
CA ARG A 136 16.90 -19.31 -10.11
C ARG A 136 15.42 -19.32 -9.69
N GLN A 137 15.00 -18.39 -8.85
CA GLN A 137 13.63 -18.34 -8.36
C GLN A 137 12.76 -17.58 -9.36
N GLY A 138 11.52 -18.04 -9.55
CA GLY A 138 10.56 -17.31 -10.37
C GLY A 138 10.22 -15.95 -9.75
N PRO A 139 9.77 -14.97 -10.58
CA PRO A 139 9.42 -13.63 -10.11
C PRO A 139 8.20 -13.61 -9.18
N ILE A 140 7.40 -14.68 -9.17
CA ILE A 140 6.27 -14.87 -8.27
C ILE A 140 6.55 -16.11 -7.41
N GLN A 141 6.44 -15.94 -6.10
CA GLN A 141 6.53 -17.03 -5.12
C GLN A 141 5.22 -17.11 -4.34
N ILE A 142 4.67 -18.32 -4.25
CA ILE A 142 3.45 -18.58 -3.47
C ILE A 142 3.87 -19.35 -2.23
N VAL A 143 3.67 -18.74 -1.07
CA VAL A 143 3.93 -19.34 0.24
C VAL A 143 2.62 -19.77 0.86
N ARG A 144 2.50 -21.07 1.17
CA ARG A 144 1.32 -21.63 1.85
C ARG A 144 1.69 -22.10 3.24
N PHE A 145 1.02 -21.56 4.26
CA PHE A 145 1.11 -22.06 5.62
C PHE A 145 0.27 -23.34 5.74
N ILE A 146 0.92 -24.46 6.05
CA ILE A 146 0.29 -25.77 6.24
C ILE A 146 0.09 -26.09 7.73
N GLY A 147 -0.85 -26.98 8.05
CA GLY A 147 -1.06 -27.51 9.41
C GLY A 147 -2.26 -26.94 10.18
N LYS A 148 -3.02 -26.02 9.60
CA LYS A 148 -4.34 -25.59 10.09
C LYS A 148 -5.24 -25.24 8.91
N ASP A 149 -6.47 -25.75 8.90
CA ASP A 149 -7.46 -25.42 7.87
C ASP A 149 -8.06 -24.01 8.07
N THR A 150 -8.05 -23.52 9.32
CA THR A 150 -8.52 -22.17 9.67
C THR A 150 -7.60 -21.53 10.71
N TRP A 151 -7.45 -20.21 10.62
CA TRP A 151 -6.62 -19.43 11.54
C TRP A 151 -7.45 -18.34 12.21
N LYS A 152 -7.23 -18.13 13.51
CA LYS A 152 -7.64 -16.86 14.15
C LYS A 152 -6.78 -15.74 13.57
N THR A 153 -7.37 -14.57 13.32
CA THR A 153 -6.68 -13.43 12.69
C THR A 153 -5.37 -13.05 13.39
N ASN A 154 -5.35 -13.00 14.72
CA ASN A 154 -4.12 -12.65 15.46
C ASN A 154 -3.03 -13.70 15.33
N ASP A 155 -3.38 -14.99 15.34
CA ASP A 155 -2.42 -16.08 15.17
C ASP A 155 -1.82 -16.05 13.75
N ALA A 156 -2.64 -15.78 12.74
CA ALA A 156 -2.19 -15.60 11.36
C ALA A 156 -1.25 -14.41 11.22
N LYS A 157 -1.61 -13.25 11.80
CA LYS A 157 -0.75 -12.05 11.81
C LYS A 157 0.61 -12.32 12.46
N ASN A 158 0.64 -13.03 13.59
CA ASN A 158 1.89 -13.36 14.28
C ASN A 158 2.76 -14.35 13.47
N ALA A 159 2.15 -15.38 12.88
CA ALA A 159 2.87 -16.33 12.03
C ALA A 159 3.45 -15.64 10.79
N TRP A 160 2.68 -14.76 10.16
CA TRP A 160 3.10 -13.97 9.02
C TRP A 160 4.24 -12.99 9.37
N GLY A 161 4.10 -12.25 10.47
CA GLY A 161 5.15 -11.34 10.94
C GLY A 161 6.47 -12.06 11.26
N ARG A 162 6.40 -13.26 11.86
CA ARG A 162 7.59 -14.09 12.08
C ARG A 162 8.22 -14.54 10.76
N PHE A 163 7.42 -15.05 9.83
CA PHE A 163 7.90 -15.48 8.52
C PHE A 163 8.59 -14.33 7.76
N ILE A 164 7.96 -13.15 7.68
CA ILE A 164 8.56 -11.96 7.08
C ILE A 164 9.89 -11.62 7.76
N GLY A 165 9.93 -11.63 9.10
CA GLY A 165 11.16 -11.35 9.84
C GLY A 165 12.29 -12.33 9.50
N GLU A 166 11.98 -13.62 9.38
CA GLU A 166 12.95 -14.65 8.99
C GLU A 166 13.42 -14.50 7.53
N GLU A 167 12.53 -14.13 6.60
CA GLU A 167 12.88 -13.90 5.19
C GLU A 167 13.75 -12.65 5.00
N ILE A 168 13.43 -11.55 5.69
CA ILE A 168 14.25 -10.32 5.63
C ILE A 168 15.69 -10.60 6.10
N LEU A 169 15.87 -11.48 7.10
CA LEU A 169 17.19 -11.85 7.59
C LEU A 169 17.99 -12.74 6.63
N LYS A 170 17.36 -13.30 5.58
CA LYS A 170 18.02 -14.11 4.55
C LYS A 170 18.49 -13.31 3.33
N LEU A 171 18.02 -12.06 3.19
CA LEU A 171 18.41 -11.11 2.14
C LEU A 171 19.75 -10.44 2.48
#